data_AF-A0A2V6R6G2-F1
#
_entry.id   AF-A0A2V6R6G2-F1
#
_cell.length_a   1.000
_cell.length_b   1.000
_cell.length_c   1.000
_cell.angle_alpha   90.00
_cell.angle_beta   90.00
_cell.angle_gamma   90.00
#
_symmetry.space_group_name_H-M   'P 1'
#
loop_
_entity.id
_entity.type
_entity.pdbx_description
1 polymer ?
#
loop_
_entity_poly.entity_id
_entity_poly.type
_entity_poly.pdbx_seq_one_letter_code
_entity_poly.pdbx_strand_id
1 'polypeptide(L)'
;SSFGQYQNLKRIRELEAEVRGLEGSLAELRRYEAPCGDFQRVGRYRRARQEVEARRQTLGRGARRGERSVVEAETGRLALVRRKGAPSLAVILGVHSVRGHRAFFDALLPHGGVVRLKSGVVKRIFWATPPLHVPRDLERGAPGRGRDGRGLRHLAAELERLSVAELVEREREHGPGAVLASIECHRCPWGALPKCDREWRELETLTERLGARRRALEQVRGAYWQEFLRVVEVLEQFGAVRDGRLESRGRLVASLRHDNELLVAESVFRGLFDDLTGAEAAALCSALIEESRSGEAALAREFLRKRPKLRRRLSELGGLAQTIHEAQRQRHLQMPVGVHGGFMPAVFRWASGEDDWLGIVEEAFGGHEGDLIRAMRRLIDLLRQLAESPEVPVETGRLLAQVARVVDRGIVLESALI
;
A
#
# COMPACT_ATOMS: atom_id res chain seq x y z
N SER A 1 -16.92 16.31 -12.47
CA SER A 1 -15.94 15.42 -11.82
C SER A 1 -14.64 15.43 -12.60
N SER A 2 -13.55 15.80 -11.94
CA SER A 2 -12.21 15.71 -12.54
C SER A 2 -11.86 14.26 -12.86
N PHE A 3 -11.06 14.04 -13.91
CA PHE A 3 -10.55 12.72 -14.31
C PHE A 3 -9.83 12.00 -13.14
N GLY A 4 -9.17 12.75 -12.25
CA GLY A 4 -8.54 12.20 -11.03
C GLY A 4 -9.56 11.63 -10.03
N GLN A 5 -10.69 12.31 -9.81
CA GLN A 5 -11.78 11.79 -8.97
C GLN A 5 -12.38 10.52 -9.57
N TYR A 6 -12.53 10.46 -10.90
CA TYR A 6 -12.98 9.25 -11.58
C TYR A 6 -11.99 8.08 -11.40
N GLN A 7 -10.69 8.31 -11.57
CA GLN A 7 -9.67 7.27 -11.35
C GLN A 7 -9.66 6.76 -9.90
N ASN A 8 -9.77 7.65 -8.92
CA ASN A 8 -9.84 7.27 -7.50
C ASN A 8 -11.10 6.47 -7.18
N LEU A 9 -12.28 6.91 -7.64
CA LEU A 9 -13.53 6.17 -7.47
C LEU A 9 -13.50 4.82 -8.17
N LYS A 10 -12.92 4.74 -9.36
CA LYS A 10 -12.70 3.48 -10.08
C LYS A 10 -11.82 2.55 -9.25
N ARG A 11 -10.72 3.06 -8.69
CA ARG A 11 -9.81 2.27 -7.85
C ARG A 11 -10.49 1.75 -6.58
N ILE A 12 -11.30 2.58 -5.93
CA ILE A 12 -12.10 2.17 -4.77
C ILE A 12 -13.07 1.05 -5.16
N ARG A 13 -13.80 1.19 -6.27
CA ARG A 13 -14.75 0.17 -6.75
C ARG A 13 -14.06 -1.16 -7.11
N GLU A 14 -12.88 -1.09 -7.74
CA GLU A 14 -12.06 -2.27 -8.03
C GLU A 14 -11.66 -3.00 -6.74
N LEU A 15 -11.12 -2.28 -5.75
CA LEU A 15 -10.74 -2.87 -4.46
C LEU A 15 -11.95 -3.42 -3.69
N GLU A 16 -13.09 -2.75 -3.74
CA GLU A 16 -14.33 -3.27 -3.16
C GLU A 16 -14.81 -4.56 -3.83
N ALA A 17 -14.72 -4.63 -5.16
CA ALA A 17 -15.06 -5.85 -5.90
C ALA A 17 -14.10 -7.00 -5.56
N GLU A 18 -12.80 -6.72 -5.45
CA GLU A 18 -11.79 -7.70 -4.99
C GLU A 18 -12.10 -8.19 -3.56
N VAL A 19 -12.41 -7.28 -2.63
CA VAL A 19 -12.77 -7.62 -1.24
C VAL A 19 -14.02 -8.50 -1.21
N ARG A 20 -15.09 -8.11 -1.92
CA ARG A 20 -16.32 -8.92 -2.01
C ARG A 20 -16.07 -10.30 -2.61
N GLY A 21 -15.25 -10.38 -3.65
CA GLY A 21 -14.87 -11.66 -4.28
C GLY A 21 -14.14 -12.57 -3.29
N LEU A 22 -13.15 -12.04 -2.56
CA LEU A 22 -12.40 -12.78 -1.54
C LEU A 22 -13.29 -13.20 -0.36
N GLU A 23 -14.22 -12.36 0.07
CA GLU A 23 -15.23 -12.71 1.09
C GLU A 23 -16.10 -13.88 0.64
N GLY A 24 -16.55 -13.86 -0.63
CA GLY A 24 -17.28 -14.96 -1.25
C GLY A 24 -16.49 -16.26 -1.25
N SER A 25 -15.25 -16.25 -1.75
CA SER A 25 -14.38 -17.43 -1.75
C SER A 25 -14.09 -17.95 -0.34
N LEU A 26 -13.88 -17.06 0.63
CA LEU A 26 -13.66 -17.44 2.03
C LEU A 26 -14.91 -18.04 2.65
N ALA A 27 -16.10 -17.52 2.33
CA ALA A 27 -17.38 -18.05 2.79
C ALA A 27 -17.64 -19.45 2.22
N GLU A 28 -17.33 -19.68 0.95
CA GLU A 28 -17.42 -21.00 0.32
C GLU A 28 -16.46 -21.99 0.98
N LEU A 29 -15.20 -21.60 1.18
CA LEU A 29 -14.19 -22.46 1.81
C LEU A 29 -14.53 -22.80 3.26
N ARG A 30 -15.17 -21.89 4.01
CA ARG A 30 -15.65 -22.14 5.37
C ARG A 30 -16.76 -23.19 5.46
N ARG A 31 -17.39 -23.57 4.35
CA ARG A 31 -18.35 -24.68 4.28
C ARG A 31 -17.66 -26.05 4.22
N TYR A 32 -16.33 -26.10 4.10
CA TYR A 32 -15.61 -27.36 4.13
C TYR A 32 -15.76 -28.04 5.50
N GLU A 33 -16.38 -29.22 5.48
CA GLU A 33 -16.53 -30.06 6.66
C GLU A 33 -15.42 -31.11 6.71
N ALA A 34 -14.61 -31.05 7.76
CA ALA A 34 -13.60 -32.06 8.01
C ALA A 34 -14.29 -33.36 8.51
N PRO A 35 -13.88 -34.56 8.04
CA PRO A 35 -14.48 -35.82 8.49
C PRO A 35 -14.42 -36.08 10.01
N CYS A 36 -13.50 -35.42 10.71
CA CYS A 36 -13.37 -35.46 12.16
C CYS A 36 -14.30 -34.47 12.90
N GLY A 37 -15.09 -33.67 12.18
CA GLY A 37 -15.94 -32.62 12.73
C GLY A 37 -15.20 -31.37 13.24
N ASP A 38 -13.87 -31.35 13.26
CA ASP A 38 -13.05 -30.24 13.79
C ASP A 38 -12.00 -29.81 12.76
N PHE A 39 -12.40 -28.97 11.81
CA PHE A 39 -11.49 -28.44 10.79
C PHE A 39 -10.40 -27.56 11.40
N GLN A 40 -10.68 -26.84 12.48
CA GLN A 40 -9.71 -25.97 13.19
C GLN A 40 -8.51 -26.75 13.75
N ARG A 41 -8.66 -28.05 13.97
CA ARG A 41 -7.59 -28.94 14.43
C ARG A 41 -6.40 -28.98 13.48
N VAL A 42 -6.62 -28.89 12.17
CA VAL A 42 -5.51 -28.91 11.21
C VAL A 42 -4.65 -27.66 11.34
N GLY A 43 -5.24 -26.52 11.69
CA GLY A 43 -4.51 -25.30 12.02
C GLY A 43 -3.63 -25.45 13.25
N ARG A 44 -4.16 -26.05 14.33
CA ARG A 44 -3.38 -26.36 15.54
C ARG A 44 -2.23 -27.31 15.23
N TYR A 45 -2.50 -28.35 14.44
CA TYR A 45 -1.49 -29.30 13.98
C TYR A 45 -0.37 -28.62 13.19
N ARG A 46 -0.71 -27.75 12.25
CA ARG A 46 0.27 -27.02 11.44
C ARG A 46 1.14 -26.10 12.28
N ARG A 47 0.55 -25.31 13.19
CA ARG A 47 1.31 -24.43 14.10
C ARG A 47 2.25 -25.23 14.99
N ALA A 48 1.76 -26.30 15.62
CA ALA A 48 2.59 -27.20 16.41
C ALA A 48 3.72 -27.81 15.57
N ARG A 49 3.44 -28.18 14.31
CA ARG A 49 4.45 -28.76 13.42
C ARG A 49 5.52 -27.75 13.03
N GLN A 50 5.10 -26.53 12.68
CA GLN A 50 6.01 -25.42 12.40
C GLN A 50 6.86 -25.07 13.62
N GLU A 51 6.29 -25.07 14.82
CA GLU A 51 7.02 -24.75 16.04
C GLU A 51 8.05 -25.84 16.39
N VAL A 52 7.68 -27.11 16.26
CA VAL A 52 8.63 -28.23 16.41
C VAL A 52 9.71 -28.19 15.35
N GLU A 53 9.37 -27.82 14.11
CA GLU A 53 10.33 -27.67 13.02
C GLU A 53 11.24 -26.45 13.23
N ALA A 54 10.72 -25.32 13.69
CA ALA A 54 11.47 -24.11 14.03
C ALA A 54 12.43 -24.38 15.20
N ARG A 55 11.98 -25.04 16.27
CA ARG A 55 12.83 -25.49 17.38
C ARG A 55 13.95 -26.41 16.88
N ARG A 56 13.65 -27.31 15.94
CA ARG A 56 14.67 -28.16 15.27
C ARG A 56 15.61 -27.36 14.37
N GLN A 57 15.18 -26.22 13.81
CA GLN A 57 16.02 -25.37 12.97
C GLN A 57 16.93 -24.45 13.78
N THR A 58 16.45 -23.92 14.91
CA THR A 58 17.22 -23.08 15.83
C THR A 58 18.30 -23.87 16.58
N LEU A 59 18.08 -25.17 16.81
CA LEU A 59 19.03 -26.06 17.47
C LEU A 59 20.13 -26.61 16.52
N GLY A 60 20.02 -26.41 15.20
CA GLY A 60 21.07 -26.72 14.23
C GLY A 60 20.54 -27.04 12.83
N ARG A 61 21.22 -26.57 11.78
CA ARG A 61 20.79 -26.62 10.37
C ARG A 61 21.16 -27.95 9.66
N GLY A 62 20.33 -28.29 8.67
CA GLY A 62 20.58 -29.17 7.51
C GLY A 62 20.76 -30.68 7.74
N ALA A 63 19.68 -31.48 7.64
CA ALA A 63 19.73 -32.87 7.19
C ALA A 63 18.31 -33.39 6.96
N ARG A 64 18.15 -34.13 5.87
CA ARG A 64 16.95 -34.87 5.50
C ARG A 64 16.63 -35.92 6.58
N ARG A 65 15.40 -36.43 6.52
CA ARG A 65 14.84 -37.51 7.34
C ARG A 65 15.88 -38.64 7.50
N GLY A 66 16.61 -38.67 8.62
CA GLY A 66 17.61 -39.71 8.93
C GLY A 66 18.98 -39.24 9.43
N GLU A 67 19.37 -37.96 9.31
CA GLU A 67 20.77 -37.54 9.59
C GLU A 67 21.00 -36.41 10.61
N ARG A 68 19.97 -35.73 11.16
CA ARG A 68 20.17 -34.84 12.33
C ARG A 68 19.84 -35.57 13.62
N SER A 69 20.81 -35.62 14.54
CA SER A 69 20.54 -35.88 15.96
C SER A 69 21.79 -35.61 16.78
N VAL A 70 22.96 -36.09 16.33
CA VAL A 70 24.14 -36.17 17.19
C VAL A 70 24.90 -34.85 17.31
N VAL A 71 24.98 -34.05 16.24
CA VAL A 71 25.80 -32.82 16.18
C VAL A 71 25.35 -31.75 17.18
N GLU A 72 24.07 -31.77 17.55
CA GLU A 72 23.41 -30.79 18.42
C GLU A 72 23.33 -31.30 19.87
N ALA A 73 23.74 -32.54 20.11
CA ALA A 73 23.66 -33.13 21.43
C ALA A 73 24.78 -32.58 22.31
N GLU A 74 24.39 -31.93 23.39
CA GLU A 74 25.32 -31.50 24.43
C GLU A 74 26.01 -32.69 25.12
N THR A 75 27.18 -32.43 25.69
CA THR A 75 27.89 -33.38 26.53
C THR A 75 26.97 -33.85 27.66
N GLY A 76 26.91 -35.16 27.90
CA GLY A 76 26.01 -35.78 28.87
C GLY A 76 24.68 -36.26 28.30
N ARG A 77 24.34 -35.91 27.05
CA ARG A 77 23.06 -36.29 26.45
C ARG A 77 22.97 -37.80 26.18
N LEU A 78 21.80 -38.37 26.49
CA LEU A 78 21.53 -39.80 26.28
C LEU A 78 21.07 -40.10 24.85
N ALA A 79 21.62 -41.17 24.27
CA ALA A 79 21.27 -41.66 22.95
C ALA A 79 21.12 -43.18 22.94
N LEU A 80 20.18 -43.68 22.14
CA LEU A 80 20.08 -45.10 21.81
C LEU A 80 20.86 -45.38 20.54
N VAL A 81 21.90 -46.23 20.62
CA VAL A 81 22.83 -46.49 19.51
C VAL A 81 22.80 -47.97 19.10
N ARG A 82 22.96 -48.24 17.81
CA ARG A 82 23.03 -49.62 17.27
C ARG A 82 24.28 -49.80 16.41
N ARG A 83 25.26 -50.54 16.94
CA ARG A 83 26.55 -50.81 16.28
C ARG A 83 26.54 -52.14 15.53
N LYS A 84 26.29 -53.23 16.26
CA LYS A 84 26.07 -54.61 15.78
C LYS A 84 25.23 -55.31 16.86
N GLY A 85 24.14 -55.99 16.49
CA GLY A 85 23.21 -56.60 17.47
C GLY A 85 22.14 -55.64 18.01
N ALA A 86 21.75 -55.83 19.28
CA ALA A 86 20.70 -55.07 19.95
C ALA A 86 21.11 -53.60 20.19
N PRO A 87 20.15 -52.65 20.18
CA PRO A 87 20.41 -51.27 20.58
C PRO A 87 20.87 -51.18 22.04
N SER A 88 21.78 -50.25 22.34
CA SER A 88 22.27 -49.97 23.70
C SER A 88 22.23 -48.48 23.98
N LEU A 89 22.07 -48.11 25.26
CA LEU A 89 22.17 -46.72 25.68
C LEU A 89 23.62 -46.24 25.57
N ALA A 90 23.78 -44.95 25.31
CA ALA A 90 25.07 -44.29 25.28
C ALA A 90 24.95 -42.86 25.79
N VAL A 91 25.97 -42.38 26.49
CA VAL A 91 26.12 -40.96 26.85
C VAL A 91 27.05 -40.30 25.84
N ILE A 92 26.60 -39.20 25.24
CA ILE A 92 27.41 -38.41 24.31
C ILE A 92 28.42 -37.60 25.12
N LEU A 93 29.71 -37.78 24.85
CA LEU A 93 30.82 -37.12 25.56
C LEU A 93 31.42 -35.95 24.77
N GLY A 94 31.11 -35.85 23.48
CA GLY A 94 31.64 -34.82 22.60
C GLY A 94 31.40 -35.16 21.15
N VAL A 95 31.13 -34.15 20.34
CA VAL A 95 30.77 -34.32 18.93
C VAL A 95 31.85 -33.68 18.06
N HIS A 96 32.30 -34.44 17.06
CA HIS A 96 33.37 -34.08 16.14
C HIS A 96 32.79 -34.01 14.73
N SER A 97 32.78 -32.81 14.13
CA SER A 97 32.33 -32.62 12.75
C SER A 97 33.53 -32.62 11.79
N VAL A 98 33.44 -33.37 10.70
CA VAL A 98 34.45 -33.38 9.61
C VAL A 98 33.80 -32.83 8.34
N ARG A 99 34.56 -32.03 7.55
CA ARG A 99 34.12 -31.46 6.27
C ARG A 99 33.44 -32.55 5.39
N GLY A 100 32.19 -32.30 4.97
CA GLY A 100 31.43 -33.20 4.08
C GLY A 100 30.38 -34.11 4.76
N HIS A 101 29.51 -33.55 5.60
CA HIS A 101 28.29 -34.19 6.16
C HIS A 101 28.48 -35.41 7.06
N ARG A 102 29.70 -35.79 7.45
CA ARG A 102 29.96 -36.92 8.35
C ARG A 102 30.29 -36.44 9.76
N ALA A 103 29.37 -36.67 10.69
CA ALA A 103 29.56 -36.40 12.11
C ALA A 103 29.96 -37.66 12.88
N PHE A 104 30.97 -37.53 13.73
CA PHE A 104 31.38 -38.53 14.70
C PHE A 104 31.13 -38.01 16.11
N PHE A 105 30.96 -38.90 17.07
CA PHE A 105 30.84 -38.52 18.47
C PHE A 105 31.53 -39.55 19.34
N ASP A 106 32.11 -39.09 20.43
CA ASP A 106 32.61 -39.98 21.47
C ASP A 106 31.45 -40.31 22.40
N ALA A 107 31.28 -41.60 22.68
CA ALA A 107 30.15 -42.12 23.42
C ALA A 107 30.63 -43.06 24.53
N LEU A 108 30.12 -42.87 25.75
CA LEU A 108 30.26 -43.84 26.83
C LEU A 108 29.15 -44.89 26.70
N LEU A 109 29.52 -46.17 26.69
CA LEU A 109 28.60 -47.30 26.69
C LEU A 109 28.41 -47.87 28.11
N PRO A 110 27.37 -48.70 28.35
CA PRO A 110 27.01 -49.15 29.70
C PRO A 110 28.13 -49.95 30.38
N HIS A 111 28.86 -50.78 29.62
CA HIS A 111 30.05 -51.52 30.08
C HIS A 111 31.30 -50.66 30.35
N GLY A 112 31.16 -49.33 30.36
CA GLY A 112 32.25 -48.38 30.67
C GLY A 112 33.20 -48.07 29.51
N GLY A 113 33.01 -48.67 28.34
CA GLY A 113 33.82 -48.41 27.16
C GLY A 113 33.50 -47.06 26.51
N VAL A 114 34.53 -46.25 26.27
CA VAL A 114 34.41 -45.02 25.46
C VAL A 114 34.75 -45.34 24.00
N VAL A 115 33.81 -45.10 23.10
CA VAL A 115 33.96 -45.40 21.68
C VAL A 115 33.60 -44.22 20.80
N ARG A 116 34.34 -44.06 19.69
CA ARG A 116 33.97 -43.10 18.64
C ARG A 116 32.98 -43.73 17.68
N LEU A 117 31.82 -43.10 17.53
CA LEU A 117 30.69 -43.59 16.75
C LEU A 117 30.33 -42.63 15.61
N LYS A 118 29.83 -43.18 14.51
CA LYS A 118 29.25 -42.41 13.39
C LYS A 118 27.82 -42.00 13.75
N SER A 119 27.39 -40.80 13.37
CA SER A 119 26.03 -40.32 13.64
C SER A 119 24.92 -41.27 13.17
N GLY A 120 25.11 -41.97 12.04
CA GLY A 120 24.13 -42.92 11.49
C GLY A 120 23.83 -44.15 12.36
N VAL A 121 24.61 -44.43 13.42
CA VAL A 121 24.30 -45.51 14.37
C VAL A 121 23.26 -45.11 15.42
N VAL A 122 22.94 -43.82 15.53
CA VAL A 122 21.98 -43.31 16.51
C VAL A 122 20.55 -43.58 16.04
N LYS A 123 19.78 -44.27 16.88
CA LYS A 123 18.37 -44.57 16.65
C LYS A 123 17.44 -43.55 17.29
N ARG A 124 17.86 -42.96 18.40
CA ARG A 124 17.10 -41.94 19.14
C ARG A 124 18.02 -41.15 20.04
N ILE A 125 17.69 -39.89 20.29
CA ILE A 125 18.25 -39.08 21.38
C ILE A 125 17.11 -38.72 22.32
N PHE A 126 17.39 -38.74 23.62
CA PHE A 126 16.40 -38.48 24.67
C PHE A 126 16.50 -37.01 25.11
N TRP A 127 15.76 -36.14 24.43
CA TRP A 127 15.75 -34.70 24.68
C TRP A 127 14.94 -34.33 25.92
N ALA A 128 13.90 -35.10 26.23
CA ALA A 128 13.07 -34.94 27.42
C ALA A 128 13.77 -35.33 28.73
N THR A 129 14.91 -36.01 28.63
CA THR A 129 15.74 -36.40 29.77
C THR A 129 16.92 -35.44 29.90
N PRO A 130 17.13 -34.78 31.06
CA PRO A 130 18.29 -33.93 31.29
C PRO A 130 19.61 -34.65 30.98
N PRO A 131 20.64 -33.93 30.49
CA PRO A 131 21.96 -34.53 30.28
C PRO A 131 22.53 -35.02 31.61
N LEU A 132 23.21 -36.17 31.57
CA LEU A 132 23.96 -36.66 32.72
C LEU A 132 25.18 -35.77 32.94
N HIS A 133 25.53 -35.54 34.19
CA HIS A 133 26.70 -34.74 34.52
C HIS A 133 27.98 -35.46 34.09
N VAL A 134 28.75 -34.86 33.19
CA VAL A 134 30.07 -35.35 32.77
C VAL A 134 31.14 -34.52 33.46
N PRO A 135 32.07 -35.13 34.23
CA PRO A 135 33.13 -34.39 34.91
C PRO A 135 33.99 -33.55 33.96
N ARG A 136 34.25 -32.29 34.33
CA ARG A 136 34.93 -31.27 33.51
C ARG A 136 36.34 -31.65 33.05
N ASP A 137 37.02 -32.52 33.77
CA ASP A 137 38.39 -32.97 33.46
C ASP A 137 38.44 -33.79 32.15
N LEU A 138 37.28 -34.25 31.65
CA LEU A 138 37.13 -34.99 30.40
C LEU A 138 36.61 -34.14 29.23
N GLU A 139 36.13 -32.92 29.51
CA GLU A 139 35.66 -31.95 28.50
C GLU A 139 36.84 -31.30 27.74
N ARG A 140 38.03 -31.23 28.37
CA ARG A 140 39.27 -30.65 27.79
C ARG A 140 40.29 -31.73 27.45
N GLY A 141 40.02 -32.60 26.48
CA GLY A 141 40.92 -33.70 26.10
C GLY A 141 41.53 -33.52 24.71
N ALA A 142 42.82 -33.16 24.66
CA ALA A 142 43.65 -33.12 23.46
C ALA A 142 43.61 -34.45 22.64
N PRO A 143 43.70 -34.39 21.30
CA PRO A 143 43.62 -35.59 20.47
C PRO A 143 44.87 -36.48 20.66
N GLY A 144 44.68 -37.71 21.15
CA GLY A 144 45.70 -38.77 21.01
C GLY A 144 46.09 -39.58 22.25
N ARG A 145 45.56 -39.33 23.46
CA ARG A 145 45.73 -40.25 24.60
C ARG A 145 44.47 -41.09 24.81
N GLY A 146 44.63 -42.40 24.94
CA GLY A 146 43.53 -43.33 25.25
C GLY A 146 42.75 -42.83 26.46
N ARG A 147 41.44 -42.59 26.27
CA ARG A 147 40.50 -42.32 27.35
C ARG A 147 40.34 -43.63 28.14
N ASP A 148 41.24 -43.88 29.08
CA ASP A 148 41.05 -44.94 30.05
C ASP A 148 39.81 -44.54 30.88
N GLY A 149 38.66 -45.17 30.61
CA GLY A 149 37.34 -44.90 31.21
C GLY A 149 37.25 -45.06 32.74
N ARG A 150 38.40 -45.12 33.44
CA ARG A 150 38.53 -45.26 34.89
C ARG A 150 37.81 -44.15 35.68
N GLY A 151 37.74 -42.94 35.14
CA GLY A 151 37.01 -41.80 35.72
C GLY A 151 35.52 -41.72 35.36
N LEU A 152 35.03 -42.60 34.47
CA LEU A 152 33.63 -42.61 33.99
C LEU A 152 32.83 -43.81 34.51
N ARG A 153 33.41 -44.61 35.42
CA ARG A 153 32.77 -45.81 36.00
C ARG A 153 31.45 -45.50 36.71
N HIS A 154 31.37 -44.37 37.42
CA HIS A 154 30.12 -43.91 38.03
C HIS A 154 29.03 -43.67 36.98
N LEU A 155 29.38 -42.96 35.90
CA LEU A 155 28.45 -42.63 34.81
C LEU A 155 28.02 -43.88 34.03
N ALA A 156 28.91 -44.87 33.88
CA ALA A 156 28.61 -46.16 33.28
C ALA A 156 27.61 -46.96 34.14
N ALA A 157 27.81 -47.00 35.47
CA ALA A 157 26.89 -47.62 36.41
C ALA A 157 25.52 -46.92 36.46
N GLU A 158 25.51 -45.58 36.34
CA GLU A 158 24.27 -44.80 36.21
C GLU A 158 23.55 -45.13 34.90
N LEU A 159 24.28 -45.23 33.79
CA LEU A 159 23.74 -45.60 32.48
C LEU A 159 23.15 -47.02 32.45
N GLU A 160 23.76 -47.98 33.16
CA GLU A 160 23.25 -49.36 33.28
C GLU A 160 21.94 -49.46 34.06
N ARG A 161 21.70 -48.53 35.00
CA ARG A 161 20.45 -48.48 35.78
C ARG A 161 19.27 -47.88 35.02
N LEU A 162 19.52 -47.17 33.92
CA LEU A 162 18.46 -46.52 33.15
C LEU A 162 17.70 -47.53 32.29
N SER A 163 16.37 -47.50 32.41
CA SER A 163 15.49 -48.27 31.53
C SER A 163 15.31 -47.58 30.18
N VAL A 164 15.61 -48.29 29.09
CA VAL A 164 15.31 -47.81 27.74
C VAL A 164 13.81 -47.59 27.56
N ALA A 165 12.96 -48.40 28.19
CA ALA A 165 11.51 -48.29 28.08
C ALA A 165 11.00 -46.98 28.71
N GLU A 166 11.44 -46.67 29.94
CA GLU A 166 11.07 -45.44 30.66
C GLU A 166 11.56 -44.19 29.92
N LEU A 167 12.79 -44.21 29.40
CA LEU A 167 13.33 -43.11 28.59
C LEU A 167 12.53 -42.91 27.29
N VAL A 168 12.07 -44.00 26.65
CA VAL A 168 11.22 -43.92 25.46
C VAL A 168 9.83 -43.38 25.78
N GLU A 169 9.24 -43.76 26.92
CA GLU A 169 7.95 -43.24 27.40
C GLU A 169 8.06 -41.75 27.74
N ARG A 170 9.07 -41.35 28.51
CA ARG A 170 9.32 -39.94 28.82
C ARG A 170 9.51 -39.08 27.57
N GLU A 171 10.22 -39.59 26.55
CA GLU A 171 10.39 -38.89 25.28
C GLU A 171 9.08 -38.80 24.47
N ARG A 172 8.17 -39.75 24.62
CA ARG A 172 6.83 -39.70 24.00
C ARG A 172 5.93 -38.68 24.67
N GLU A 173 5.99 -38.57 26.00
CA GLU A 173 5.14 -37.69 26.80
C GLU A 173 5.64 -36.24 26.86
N HIS A 174 6.95 -36.06 26.95
CA HIS A 174 7.58 -34.77 27.26
C HIS A 174 8.57 -34.31 26.19
N GLY A 175 8.78 -35.11 25.14
CA GLY A 175 9.69 -34.75 24.05
C GLY A 175 9.11 -33.66 23.13
N PRO A 176 9.93 -33.05 22.26
CA PRO A 176 9.48 -32.02 21.33
C PRO A 176 8.33 -32.46 20.40
N GLY A 177 8.16 -33.77 20.17
CA GLY A 177 7.07 -34.34 19.37
C GLY A 177 5.77 -34.63 20.14
N ALA A 178 5.74 -34.49 21.48
CA ALA A 178 4.58 -34.85 22.29
C ALA A 178 3.33 -34.04 21.94
N VAL A 179 3.51 -32.73 21.72
CA VAL A 179 2.44 -31.82 21.28
C VAL A 179 1.87 -32.21 19.91
N LEU A 180 2.70 -32.76 19.02
CA LEU A 180 2.21 -33.28 17.74
C LEU A 180 1.43 -34.58 17.94
N ALA A 181 1.94 -35.48 18.77
CA ALA A 181 1.31 -36.77 19.04
C ALA A 181 -0.05 -36.64 19.74
N SER A 182 -0.26 -35.59 20.53
CA SER A 182 -1.56 -35.30 21.17
C SER A 182 -2.60 -34.73 20.20
N ILE A 183 -2.18 -34.24 19.03
CA ILE A 183 -3.11 -33.73 18.01
C ILE A 183 -3.47 -34.87 17.07
N GLU A 184 -4.74 -35.25 17.06
CA GLU A 184 -5.26 -36.38 16.27
C GLU A 184 -4.93 -36.30 14.77
N CYS A 185 -4.80 -35.10 14.21
CA CYS A 185 -4.37 -34.88 12.83
C CYS A 185 -2.95 -35.43 12.52
N HIS A 186 -2.07 -35.59 13.51
CA HIS A 186 -0.74 -36.15 13.32
C HIS A 186 -0.78 -37.61 12.85
N ARG A 187 -1.80 -38.36 13.25
CA ARG A 187 -2.12 -39.71 12.80
C ARG A 187 -3.61 -39.80 12.51
N CYS A 188 -4.05 -39.01 11.52
CA CYS A 188 -5.46 -38.84 11.18
C CYS A 188 -6.13 -40.20 10.87
N PRO A 189 -7.10 -40.65 11.71
CA PRO A 189 -7.81 -41.92 11.51
C PRO A 189 -8.56 -42.00 10.17
N TRP A 190 -9.04 -40.85 9.68
CA TRP A 190 -9.82 -40.74 8.44
C TRP A 190 -8.95 -40.59 7.18
N GLY A 191 -7.62 -40.53 7.30
CA GLY A 191 -6.73 -40.28 6.15
C GLY A 191 -6.92 -38.90 5.48
N ALA A 192 -7.72 -38.01 6.07
CA ALA A 192 -8.15 -36.75 5.47
C ALA A 192 -7.10 -35.63 5.55
N LEU A 193 -6.00 -35.85 6.26
CA LEU A 193 -4.97 -34.82 6.52
C LEU A 193 -4.49 -34.09 5.26
N PRO A 194 -4.17 -34.74 4.12
CA PRO A 194 -3.73 -34.03 2.92
C PRO A 194 -4.78 -33.05 2.38
N LYS A 195 -6.07 -33.44 2.42
CA LYS A 195 -7.18 -32.58 2.00
C LYS A 195 -7.38 -31.44 2.99
N CYS A 196 -7.51 -31.74 4.29
CA CYS A 196 -7.67 -30.70 5.32
C CYS A 196 -6.50 -29.71 5.32
N ASP A 197 -5.27 -30.17 5.10
CA ASP A 197 -4.08 -29.32 5.03
C ASP A 197 -4.08 -28.40 3.80
N ARG A 198 -4.57 -28.89 2.66
CA ARG A 198 -4.78 -28.08 1.45
C ARG A 198 -5.86 -27.02 1.68
N GLU A 199 -7.04 -27.41 2.16
CA GLU A 199 -8.14 -26.46 2.41
C GLU A 199 -7.73 -25.41 3.44
N TRP A 200 -6.95 -25.79 4.46
CA TRP A 200 -6.44 -24.85 5.44
C TRP A 200 -5.41 -23.87 4.87
N ARG A 201 -4.53 -24.31 3.96
CA ARG A 201 -3.59 -23.41 3.26
C ARG A 201 -4.33 -22.37 2.45
N GLU A 202 -5.37 -22.81 1.75
CA GLU A 202 -6.21 -21.90 0.98
C GLU A 202 -6.91 -20.92 1.91
N LEU A 203 -7.39 -21.37 3.09
CA LEU A 203 -8.04 -20.51 4.08
C LEU A 203 -7.07 -19.46 4.64
N GLU A 204 -5.86 -19.86 5.02
CA GLU A 204 -4.81 -18.94 5.47
C GLU A 204 -4.51 -17.91 4.37
N THR A 205 -4.27 -18.38 3.14
CA THR A 205 -3.92 -17.53 1.99
C THR A 205 -5.02 -16.52 1.66
N LEU A 206 -6.29 -16.97 1.58
CA LEU A 206 -7.42 -16.09 1.32
C LEU A 206 -7.66 -15.10 2.46
N THR A 207 -7.49 -15.53 3.72
CA THR A 207 -7.63 -14.65 4.88
C THR A 207 -6.57 -13.54 4.88
N GLU A 208 -5.31 -13.89 4.62
CA GLU A 208 -4.21 -12.91 4.52
C GLU A 208 -4.43 -11.95 3.36
N ARG A 209 -4.81 -12.46 2.18
CA ARG A 209 -5.14 -11.65 0.99
C ARG A 209 -6.30 -10.70 1.29
N LEU A 210 -7.38 -11.18 1.89
CA LEU A 210 -8.54 -10.36 2.28
C LEU A 210 -8.12 -9.25 3.24
N GLY A 211 -7.34 -9.58 4.27
CA GLY A 211 -6.81 -8.59 5.20
C GLY A 211 -5.95 -7.51 4.53
N ALA A 212 -5.09 -7.91 3.58
CA ALA A 212 -4.28 -6.97 2.80
C ALA A 212 -5.15 -6.05 1.92
N ARG A 213 -6.15 -6.59 1.23
CA ARG A 213 -7.06 -5.81 0.38
C ARG A 213 -7.95 -4.86 1.16
N ARG A 214 -8.45 -5.28 2.33
CA ARG A 214 -9.20 -4.40 3.24
C ARG A 214 -8.35 -3.22 3.70
N ARG A 215 -7.11 -3.46 4.16
CA ARG A 215 -6.18 -2.38 4.54
C ARG A 215 -5.90 -1.44 3.38
N ALA A 216 -5.68 -1.96 2.17
CA ALA A 216 -5.48 -1.13 0.98
C ALA A 216 -6.71 -0.27 0.66
N LEU A 217 -7.92 -0.83 0.75
CA LEU A 217 -9.17 -0.09 0.56
C LEU A 217 -9.34 1.03 1.60
N GLU A 218 -9.07 0.73 2.88
CA GLU A 218 -9.11 1.71 3.97
C GLU A 218 -8.10 2.84 3.76
N GLN A 219 -6.88 2.52 3.33
CA GLN A 219 -5.85 3.53 3.02
C GLN A 219 -6.29 4.46 1.89
N VAL A 220 -6.83 3.92 0.79
CA VAL A 220 -7.28 4.74 -0.35
C VAL A 220 -8.48 5.61 0.07
N ARG A 221 -9.45 5.05 0.78
CA ARG A 221 -10.60 5.81 1.30
C ARG A 221 -10.16 6.90 2.28
N GLY A 222 -9.23 6.57 3.19
CA GLY A 222 -8.67 7.51 4.16
C GLY A 222 -7.95 8.67 3.49
N ALA A 223 -7.06 8.39 2.53
CA ALA A 223 -6.35 9.45 1.79
C ALA A 223 -7.32 10.36 1.04
N TYR A 224 -8.32 9.79 0.35
CA TYR A 224 -9.34 10.56 -0.36
C TYR A 224 -10.19 11.42 0.59
N TRP A 225 -10.56 10.87 1.75
CA TRP A 225 -11.30 11.62 2.77
C TRP A 225 -10.47 12.79 3.32
N GLN A 226 -9.18 12.58 3.56
CA GLN A 226 -8.29 13.65 4.00
C GLN A 226 -8.12 14.75 2.95
N GLU A 227 -8.01 14.39 1.66
CA GLU A 227 -7.98 15.38 0.57
C GLU A 227 -9.30 16.17 0.50
N PHE A 228 -10.45 15.49 0.60
CA PHE A 228 -11.76 16.14 0.67
C PHE A 228 -11.86 17.14 1.83
N LEU A 229 -11.45 16.74 3.03
CA LEU A 229 -11.45 17.63 4.20
C LEU A 229 -10.58 18.87 3.98
N ARG A 230 -9.39 18.71 3.41
CA ARG A 230 -8.50 19.84 3.06
C ARG A 230 -9.15 20.79 2.05
N VAL A 231 -9.88 20.28 1.07
CA VAL A 231 -10.65 21.11 0.13
C VAL A 231 -11.75 21.87 0.86
N VAL A 232 -12.49 21.21 1.76
CA VAL A 232 -13.51 21.85 2.58
C VAL A 232 -12.91 22.98 3.41
N GLU A 233 -11.76 22.78 4.07
CA GLU A 233 -11.11 23.84 4.84
C GLU A 233 -10.68 25.04 4.00
N VAL A 234 -10.27 24.85 2.74
CA VAL A 234 -10.05 25.97 1.80
C VAL A 234 -11.38 26.67 1.54
N LEU A 235 -12.43 25.93 1.18
CA LEU A 235 -13.73 26.52 0.90
C LEU A 235 -14.31 27.28 2.11
N GLU A 236 -14.11 26.79 3.33
CA GLU A 236 -14.47 27.48 4.58
C GLU A 236 -13.68 28.77 4.77
N GLN A 237 -12.37 28.76 4.49
CA GLN A 237 -11.53 29.97 4.55
C GLN A 237 -12.03 31.09 3.62
N PHE A 238 -12.59 30.74 2.46
CA PHE A 238 -13.16 31.70 1.51
C PHE A 238 -14.66 31.95 1.73
N GLY A 239 -15.25 31.40 2.80
CA GLY A 239 -16.67 31.57 3.12
C GLY A 239 -17.61 30.94 2.09
N ALA A 240 -17.14 29.94 1.35
CA ALA A 240 -17.95 29.13 0.44
C ALA A 240 -18.69 28.00 1.18
N VAL A 241 -18.14 27.54 2.30
CA VAL A 241 -18.75 26.53 3.18
C VAL A 241 -18.80 27.05 4.60
N ARG A 242 -19.89 26.74 5.32
CA ARG A 242 -20.02 26.95 6.76
C ARG A 242 -20.90 25.87 7.36
N ASP A 243 -20.48 25.26 8.46
CA ASP A 243 -21.21 24.22 9.18
C ASP A 243 -21.73 23.08 8.26
N GLY A 244 -20.89 22.68 7.30
CA GLY A 244 -21.23 21.64 6.32
C GLY A 244 -22.29 22.04 5.27
N ARG A 245 -22.61 23.33 5.14
CA ARG A 245 -23.57 23.86 4.16
C ARG A 245 -22.87 24.82 3.18
N LEU A 246 -23.37 24.83 1.94
CA LEU A 246 -22.90 25.75 0.90
C LEU A 246 -23.50 27.14 1.12
N GLU A 247 -22.62 28.13 1.29
CA GLU A 247 -22.94 29.55 1.22
C GLU A 247 -23.12 29.99 -0.25
N SER A 248 -23.52 31.24 -0.50
CA SER A 248 -23.68 31.77 -1.87
C SER A 248 -22.45 31.56 -2.75
N ARG A 249 -21.25 31.81 -2.19
CA ARG A 249 -19.97 31.51 -2.87
C ARG A 249 -19.84 30.03 -3.23
N GLY A 250 -20.17 29.13 -2.31
CA GLY A 250 -20.11 27.69 -2.53
C GLY A 250 -21.12 27.19 -3.56
N ARG A 251 -22.32 27.78 -3.62
CA ARG A 251 -23.31 27.45 -4.65
C ARG A 251 -22.87 27.90 -6.04
N LEU A 252 -22.23 29.07 -6.16
CA LEU A 252 -21.60 29.50 -7.41
C LEU A 252 -20.49 28.51 -7.82
N VAL A 253 -19.57 28.20 -6.91
CA VAL A 253 -18.49 27.21 -7.14
C VAL A 253 -19.06 25.87 -7.64
N ALA A 254 -20.11 25.35 -7.00
CA ALA A 254 -20.73 24.08 -7.39
C ALA A 254 -21.42 24.10 -8.77
N SER A 255 -21.88 25.27 -9.22
CA SER A 255 -22.55 25.44 -10.52
C SER A 255 -21.58 25.47 -11.70
N LEU A 256 -20.32 25.82 -11.47
CA LEU A 256 -19.30 26.01 -12.50
C LEU A 256 -18.66 24.69 -12.95
N ARG A 257 -18.10 24.71 -14.15
CA ARG A 257 -17.24 23.68 -14.75
C ARG A 257 -15.96 24.35 -15.22
N HIS A 258 -14.96 24.41 -14.35
CA HIS A 258 -13.74 25.17 -14.58
C HIS A 258 -12.53 24.46 -13.95
N ASP A 259 -11.30 24.81 -14.36
CA ASP A 259 -10.09 24.20 -13.76
C ASP A 259 -9.88 24.67 -12.31
N ASN A 260 -10.39 25.85 -11.98
CA ASN A 260 -10.49 26.38 -10.62
C ASN A 260 -11.77 27.21 -10.47
N GLU A 261 -12.84 26.59 -9.97
CA GLU A 261 -14.14 27.24 -9.79
C GLU A 261 -14.12 28.28 -8.67
N LEU A 262 -13.26 28.11 -7.66
CA LEU A 262 -13.12 29.07 -6.56
C LEU A 262 -12.57 30.41 -7.04
N LEU A 263 -11.52 30.39 -7.88
CA LEU A 263 -10.97 31.61 -8.47
C LEU A 263 -11.99 32.39 -9.30
N VAL A 264 -12.78 31.66 -10.12
CA VAL A 264 -13.86 32.26 -10.91
C VAL A 264 -14.92 32.87 -10.00
N ALA A 265 -15.41 32.13 -9.01
CA ALA A 265 -16.42 32.63 -8.08
C ALA A 265 -15.92 33.86 -7.32
N GLU A 266 -14.70 33.81 -6.78
CA GLU A 266 -14.09 34.93 -6.06
C GLU A 266 -13.92 36.18 -6.96
N SER A 267 -13.67 36.01 -8.26
CA SER A 267 -13.60 37.15 -9.19
C SER A 267 -14.93 37.91 -9.31
N VAL A 268 -16.05 37.19 -9.28
CA VAL A 268 -17.40 37.76 -9.26
C VAL A 268 -17.67 38.43 -7.92
N PHE A 269 -17.49 37.72 -6.81
CA PHE A 269 -17.82 38.22 -5.48
C PHE A 269 -16.93 39.39 -5.01
N ARG A 270 -15.78 39.62 -5.67
CA ARG A 270 -14.94 40.80 -5.45
C ARG A 270 -15.24 41.96 -6.40
N GLY A 271 -16.25 41.84 -7.26
CA GLY A 271 -16.63 42.92 -8.18
C GLY A 271 -15.59 43.23 -9.24
N LEU A 272 -14.81 42.23 -9.69
CA LEU A 272 -13.75 42.48 -10.68
C LEU A 272 -14.31 42.88 -12.06
N PHE A 273 -15.58 42.57 -12.31
CA PHE A 273 -16.30 42.94 -13.53
C PHE A 273 -16.99 44.31 -13.43
N ASP A 274 -16.94 44.94 -12.26
CA ASP A 274 -17.62 46.21 -12.04
C ASP A 274 -16.99 47.32 -12.91
N ASP A 275 -17.87 48.15 -13.46
CA ASP A 275 -17.59 49.23 -14.41
C ASP A 275 -16.95 48.80 -15.73
N LEU A 276 -16.77 47.50 -16.03
CA LEU A 276 -16.16 47.06 -17.28
C LEU A 276 -17.11 47.19 -18.48
N THR A 277 -16.57 47.59 -19.63
CA THR A 277 -17.30 47.43 -20.91
C THR A 277 -17.40 45.96 -21.29
N GLY A 278 -18.28 45.61 -22.23
CA GLY A 278 -18.40 44.22 -22.71
C GLY A 278 -17.07 43.63 -23.21
N ALA A 279 -16.30 44.40 -23.98
CA ALA A 279 -14.99 43.96 -24.47
C ALA A 279 -13.94 43.85 -23.36
N GLU A 280 -13.99 44.75 -22.35
CA GLU A 280 -13.13 44.65 -21.17
C GLU A 280 -13.46 43.40 -20.33
N ALA A 281 -14.74 43.12 -20.11
CA ALA A 281 -15.20 41.93 -19.39
C ALA A 281 -14.82 40.64 -20.13
N ALA A 282 -14.97 40.61 -21.46
CA ALA A 282 -14.54 39.49 -22.30
C ALA A 282 -13.04 39.21 -22.13
N ALA A 283 -12.22 40.27 -22.24
CA ALA A 283 -10.78 40.16 -22.09
C ALA A 283 -10.37 39.72 -20.68
N LEU A 284 -11.01 40.22 -19.63
CA LEU A 284 -10.70 39.79 -18.26
C LEU A 284 -11.10 38.32 -18.04
N CYS A 285 -12.26 37.89 -18.54
CA CYS A 285 -12.69 36.49 -18.46
C CYS A 285 -11.76 35.55 -19.24
N SER A 286 -11.18 36.00 -20.37
CA SER A 286 -10.22 35.18 -21.12
C SER A 286 -8.91 34.95 -20.37
N ALA A 287 -8.64 35.72 -19.31
CA ALA A 287 -7.51 35.46 -18.44
C ALA A 287 -7.72 34.28 -17.47
N LEU A 288 -8.95 33.79 -17.32
CA LEU A 288 -9.31 32.68 -16.43
C LEU A 288 -9.26 31.30 -17.11
N ILE A 289 -9.30 31.24 -18.45
CA ILE A 289 -9.50 29.97 -19.17
C ILE A 289 -8.26 29.07 -19.22
N GLU A 290 -7.33 29.30 -20.15
CA GLU A 290 -6.12 28.51 -20.33
C GLU A 290 -4.94 29.39 -20.70
N GLU A 291 -3.74 28.86 -20.50
CA GLU A 291 -2.51 29.50 -20.96
C GLU A 291 -2.36 29.34 -22.47
N SER A 292 -2.08 30.45 -23.17
CA SER A 292 -1.75 30.40 -24.59
C SER A 292 -0.42 29.69 -24.80
N ARG A 293 -0.41 28.70 -25.71
CA ARG A 293 0.78 27.91 -26.06
C ARG A 293 1.61 28.51 -27.19
N SER A 294 0.99 29.37 -28.00
CA SER A 294 1.56 29.85 -29.27
C SER A 294 1.53 31.36 -29.44
N GLY A 295 0.83 32.09 -28.57
CA GLY A 295 0.66 33.54 -28.69
C GLY A 295 1.89 34.35 -28.26
N GLU A 296 2.03 35.54 -28.83
CA GLU A 296 3.13 36.43 -28.51
C GLU A 296 2.88 37.21 -27.22
N ALA A 297 3.65 36.90 -26.17
CA ALA A 297 3.55 37.57 -24.88
C ALA A 297 3.79 39.10 -24.96
N ALA A 298 4.49 39.59 -25.99
CA ALA A 298 4.72 41.02 -26.21
C ALA A 298 3.43 41.78 -26.52
N LEU A 299 2.53 41.21 -27.33
CA LEU A 299 1.25 41.81 -27.70
C LEU A 299 0.36 42.01 -26.48
N ALA A 300 0.27 41.02 -25.60
CA ALA A 300 -0.46 41.11 -24.33
C ALA A 300 0.10 42.22 -23.43
N ARG A 301 1.44 42.32 -23.30
CA ARG A 301 2.08 43.38 -22.50
C ARG A 301 1.79 44.77 -23.06
N GLU A 302 1.89 44.96 -24.38
CA GLU A 302 1.62 46.25 -25.01
C GLU A 302 0.15 46.65 -24.89
N PHE A 303 -0.77 45.71 -25.13
CA PHE A 303 -2.21 45.91 -24.97
C PHE A 303 -2.57 46.41 -23.56
N LEU A 304 -2.03 45.75 -22.53
CA LEU A 304 -2.27 46.14 -21.12
C LEU A 304 -1.61 47.46 -20.75
N ARG A 305 -0.44 47.80 -21.34
CA ARG A 305 0.22 49.09 -21.13
C ARG A 305 -0.67 50.26 -21.56
N LYS A 306 -1.42 50.09 -22.65
CA LYS A 306 -2.36 51.10 -23.19
C LYS A 306 -3.70 51.13 -22.45
N ARG A 307 -3.97 50.18 -21.55
CA ARG A 307 -5.27 49.99 -20.86
C ARG A 307 -5.07 49.85 -19.35
N PRO A 308 -4.81 50.95 -18.62
CA PRO A 308 -4.46 50.91 -17.20
C PRO A 308 -5.56 50.30 -16.32
N LYS A 309 -6.83 50.48 -16.67
CA LYS A 309 -7.98 49.88 -15.98
C LYS A 309 -7.97 48.35 -16.05
N LEU A 310 -7.85 47.79 -17.25
CA LEU A 310 -7.73 46.34 -17.43
C LEU A 310 -6.47 45.78 -16.78
N ARG A 311 -5.33 46.49 -16.89
CA ARG A 311 -4.09 46.09 -16.21
C ARG A 311 -4.27 46.01 -14.69
N ARG A 312 -4.99 46.96 -14.09
CA ARG A 312 -5.33 46.94 -12.67
C ARG A 312 -6.22 45.74 -12.33
N ARG A 313 -7.30 45.50 -13.08
CA ARG A 313 -8.19 44.34 -12.84
C ARG A 313 -7.46 43.00 -12.97
N LEU A 314 -6.60 42.85 -13.97
CA LEU A 314 -5.77 41.66 -14.14
C LEU A 314 -4.80 41.47 -12.95
N SER A 315 -4.22 42.55 -12.43
CA SER A 315 -3.38 42.49 -11.23
C SER A 315 -4.16 42.10 -9.97
N GLU A 316 -5.38 42.62 -9.80
CA GLU A 316 -6.29 42.24 -8.72
C GLU A 316 -6.62 40.74 -8.80
N LEU A 317 -6.90 40.25 -10.02
CA LEU A 317 -7.16 38.83 -10.29
C LEU A 317 -5.92 37.95 -9.99
N GLY A 318 -4.72 38.40 -10.38
CA GLY A 318 -3.46 37.70 -10.08
C GLY A 318 -3.18 37.63 -8.57
N GLY A 319 -3.47 38.70 -7.82
CA GLY A 319 -3.36 38.69 -6.36
C GLY A 319 -4.35 37.72 -5.69
N LEU A 320 -5.57 37.63 -6.23
CA LEU A 320 -6.54 36.63 -5.81
C LEU A 320 -6.05 35.20 -6.08
N ALA A 321 -5.56 34.93 -7.29
CA ALA A 321 -4.98 33.63 -7.65
C ALA A 321 -3.83 33.23 -6.70
N GLN A 322 -2.92 34.16 -6.38
CA GLN A 322 -1.84 33.90 -5.42
C GLN A 322 -2.38 33.58 -4.02
N THR A 323 -3.44 34.25 -3.58
CA THR A 323 -4.09 34.00 -2.28
C THR A 323 -4.70 32.60 -2.22
N ILE A 324 -5.38 32.18 -3.28
CA ILE A 324 -5.96 30.83 -3.39
C ILE A 324 -4.85 29.78 -3.44
N HIS A 325 -3.81 30.01 -4.25
CA HIS A 325 -2.66 29.11 -4.34
C HIS A 325 -1.96 28.93 -2.99
N GLU A 326 -1.82 29.99 -2.20
CA GLU A 326 -1.31 29.93 -0.83
C GLU A 326 -2.16 29.05 0.07
N ALA A 327 -3.49 29.27 0.09
CA ALA A 327 -4.41 28.52 0.92
C ALA A 327 -4.43 27.02 0.58
N GLN A 328 -4.34 26.69 -0.72
CA GLN A 328 -4.20 25.32 -1.20
C GLN A 328 -2.86 24.71 -0.77
N ARG A 329 -1.75 25.45 -0.92
CA ARG A 329 -0.41 24.96 -0.57
C ARG A 329 -0.27 24.66 0.91
N GLN A 330 -0.82 25.52 1.78
CA GLN A 330 -0.83 25.32 3.23
C GLN A 330 -1.56 24.04 3.65
N ARG A 331 -2.49 23.56 2.82
CA ARG A 331 -3.23 22.30 3.03
C ARG A 331 -2.75 21.15 2.14
N HIS A 332 -1.60 21.32 1.50
CA HIS A 332 -0.99 20.33 0.61
C HIS A 332 -1.91 19.89 -0.55
N LEU A 333 -2.68 20.82 -1.10
CA LEU A 333 -3.49 20.61 -2.31
C LEU A 333 -2.70 21.07 -3.56
N GLN A 334 -2.76 20.29 -4.63
CA GLN A 334 -2.09 20.57 -5.91
C GLN A 334 -3.08 20.89 -7.03
N MET A 335 -4.09 21.70 -6.72
CA MET A 335 -5.08 22.14 -7.72
C MET A 335 -4.52 23.31 -8.54
N PRO A 336 -4.68 23.32 -9.88
CA PRO A 336 -4.22 24.40 -10.72
C PRO A 336 -4.81 25.75 -10.31
N VAL A 337 -3.99 26.80 -10.33
CA VAL A 337 -4.43 28.19 -10.18
C VAL A 337 -3.66 29.03 -11.20
N GLY A 338 -4.35 29.56 -12.20
CA GLY A 338 -3.72 30.25 -13.32
C GLY A 338 -4.49 31.49 -13.73
N VAL A 339 -3.76 32.54 -14.12
CA VAL A 339 -4.29 33.78 -14.69
C VAL A 339 -3.37 34.16 -15.85
N HIS A 340 -3.89 34.17 -17.08
CA HIS A 340 -3.06 34.25 -18.28
C HIS A 340 -3.56 35.33 -19.25
N GLY A 341 -2.78 36.39 -19.45
CA GLY A 341 -3.17 37.51 -20.31
C GLY A 341 -3.08 37.27 -21.82
N GLY A 342 -2.68 36.07 -22.27
CA GLY A 342 -2.26 35.80 -23.65
C GLY A 342 -3.35 36.03 -24.70
N PHE A 343 -4.60 35.72 -24.39
CA PHE A 343 -5.73 35.89 -25.32
C PHE A 343 -6.42 37.25 -25.19
N MET A 344 -6.09 38.05 -24.17
CA MET A 344 -6.80 39.30 -23.87
C MET A 344 -6.88 40.28 -25.05
N PRO A 345 -5.80 40.53 -25.83
CA PRO A 345 -5.87 41.53 -26.89
C PRO A 345 -6.78 41.11 -28.04
N ALA A 346 -6.66 39.84 -28.49
CA ALA A 346 -7.49 39.30 -29.55
C ALA A 346 -8.97 39.19 -29.14
N VAL A 347 -9.24 38.72 -27.93
CA VAL A 347 -10.59 38.68 -27.36
C VAL A 347 -11.20 40.08 -27.27
N PHE A 348 -10.42 41.07 -26.83
CA PHE A 348 -10.89 42.45 -26.77
C PHE A 348 -11.28 42.99 -28.15
N ARG A 349 -10.42 42.81 -29.18
CA ARG A 349 -10.70 43.26 -30.56
C ARG A 349 -11.96 42.61 -31.11
N TRP A 350 -12.05 41.29 -31.01
CA TRP A 350 -13.22 40.54 -31.45
C TRP A 350 -14.51 40.98 -30.74
N ALA A 351 -14.48 41.11 -29.41
CA ALA A 351 -15.62 41.55 -28.62
C ALA A 351 -15.97 43.05 -28.84
N SER A 352 -15.07 43.83 -29.44
CA SER A 352 -15.33 45.22 -29.85
C SER A 352 -16.03 45.32 -31.20
N GLY A 353 -16.29 44.20 -31.88
CA GLY A 353 -17.01 44.15 -33.16
C GLY A 353 -16.11 44.18 -34.40
N GLU A 354 -14.82 43.91 -34.26
CA GLU A 354 -13.93 43.83 -35.41
C GLU A 354 -14.12 42.51 -36.19
N ASP A 355 -14.25 42.60 -37.51
CA ASP A 355 -14.61 41.47 -38.38
C ASP A 355 -13.42 40.81 -39.09
N ASP A 356 -12.25 41.47 -39.13
CA ASP A 356 -11.03 40.92 -39.70
C ASP A 356 -10.37 39.90 -38.75
N TRP A 357 -10.88 38.68 -38.77
CA TRP A 357 -10.41 37.59 -37.92
C TRP A 357 -8.93 37.27 -38.13
N LEU A 358 -8.46 37.24 -39.38
CA LEU A 358 -7.06 36.94 -39.68
C LEU A 358 -6.14 38.05 -39.19
N GLY A 359 -6.52 39.31 -39.40
CA GLY A 359 -5.80 40.45 -38.82
C GLY A 359 -5.75 40.42 -37.29
N ILE A 360 -6.83 39.99 -36.62
CA ILE A 360 -6.82 39.79 -35.16
C ILE A 360 -5.84 38.69 -34.74
N VAL A 361 -5.83 37.56 -35.45
CA VAL A 361 -4.90 36.46 -35.18
C VAL A 361 -3.45 36.93 -35.34
N GLU A 362 -3.12 37.61 -36.43
CA GLU A 362 -1.76 38.07 -36.71
C GLU A 362 -1.31 39.18 -35.76
N GLU A 363 -2.11 40.22 -35.58
CA GLU A 363 -1.68 41.45 -34.91
C GLU A 363 -1.98 41.50 -33.40
N ALA A 364 -2.93 40.71 -32.92
CA ALA A 364 -3.38 40.76 -31.52
C ALA A 364 -3.21 39.44 -30.76
N PHE A 365 -2.90 38.34 -31.45
CA PHE A 365 -2.55 37.07 -30.83
C PHE A 365 -1.13 36.60 -31.16
N GLY A 366 -0.73 36.68 -32.44
CA GLY A 366 0.58 36.24 -32.93
C GLY A 366 0.81 34.73 -32.82
N GLY A 367 -0.27 33.93 -32.75
CA GLY A 367 -0.22 32.48 -32.55
C GLY A 367 -1.12 31.71 -33.52
N HIS A 368 -1.36 30.43 -33.25
CA HIS A 368 -2.19 29.60 -34.14
C HIS A 368 -3.68 29.95 -34.01
N GLU A 369 -4.34 30.17 -35.15
CA GLU A 369 -5.78 30.45 -35.23
C GLU A 369 -6.63 29.44 -34.43
N GLY A 370 -6.34 28.14 -34.57
CA GLY A 370 -7.08 27.08 -33.87
C GLY A 370 -6.99 27.15 -32.34
N ASP A 371 -5.88 27.65 -31.78
CA ASP A 371 -5.75 27.88 -30.35
C ASP A 371 -6.68 29.03 -29.90
N LEU A 372 -6.78 30.09 -30.70
CA LEU A 372 -7.68 31.21 -30.42
C LEU A 372 -9.16 30.81 -30.54
N ILE A 373 -9.54 30.03 -31.55
CA ILE A 373 -10.92 29.51 -31.68
C ILE A 373 -11.30 28.68 -30.45
N ARG A 374 -10.42 27.76 -30.04
CA ARG A 374 -10.61 26.94 -28.83
C ARG A 374 -10.79 27.82 -27.58
N ALA A 375 -9.93 28.82 -27.41
CA ALA A 375 -10.00 29.77 -26.30
C ALA A 375 -11.33 30.54 -26.29
N MET A 376 -11.81 31.00 -27.45
CA MET A 376 -13.10 31.69 -27.58
C MET A 376 -14.29 30.79 -27.20
N ARG A 377 -14.28 29.51 -27.60
CA ARG A 377 -15.33 28.55 -27.20
C ARG A 377 -15.35 28.35 -25.68
N ARG A 378 -14.17 28.11 -25.06
CA ARG A 378 -14.05 28.01 -23.59
C ARG A 378 -14.51 29.28 -22.88
N LEU A 379 -14.21 30.46 -23.44
CA LEU A 379 -14.66 31.75 -22.94
C LEU A 379 -16.19 31.87 -22.99
N ILE A 380 -16.82 31.54 -24.12
CA ILE A 380 -18.29 31.60 -24.27
C ILE A 380 -18.96 30.69 -23.25
N ASP A 381 -18.44 29.47 -23.05
CA ASP A 381 -18.98 28.53 -22.07
C ASP A 381 -18.88 29.06 -20.64
N LEU A 382 -17.75 29.69 -20.27
CA LEU A 382 -17.58 30.33 -18.97
C LEU A 382 -18.55 31.51 -18.79
N LEU A 383 -18.69 32.37 -19.80
CA LEU A 383 -19.59 33.52 -19.78
C LEU A 383 -21.06 33.09 -19.61
N ARG A 384 -21.49 32.04 -20.31
CA ARG A 384 -22.84 31.47 -20.20
C ARG A 384 -23.11 30.92 -18.79
N GLN A 385 -22.20 30.12 -18.26
CA GLN A 385 -22.33 29.57 -16.90
C GLN A 385 -22.45 30.67 -15.82
N LEU A 386 -21.66 31.73 -15.95
CA LEU A 386 -21.75 32.88 -15.05
C LEU A 386 -23.06 33.66 -15.23
N ALA A 387 -23.48 33.88 -16.48
CA ALA A 387 -24.71 34.60 -16.78
C ALA A 387 -25.99 33.89 -16.28
N GLU A 388 -25.99 32.56 -16.28
CA GLU A 388 -27.14 31.74 -15.88
C GLU A 388 -27.20 31.49 -14.36
N SER A 389 -26.12 31.77 -13.63
CA SER A 389 -26.04 31.46 -12.21
C SER A 389 -26.79 32.48 -11.35
N PRO A 390 -27.69 32.05 -10.44
CA PRO A 390 -28.46 32.96 -9.58
C PRO A 390 -27.61 33.64 -8.50
N GLU A 391 -26.38 33.16 -8.28
CA GLU A 391 -25.45 33.73 -7.29
C GLU A 391 -24.61 34.87 -7.87
N VAL A 392 -24.70 35.13 -9.18
CA VAL A 392 -24.02 36.24 -9.85
C VAL A 392 -24.92 37.49 -9.79
N PRO A 393 -24.39 38.68 -9.44
CA PRO A 393 -25.18 39.91 -9.44
C PRO A 393 -25.88 40.14 -10.78
N VAL A 394 -27.16 40.55 -10.76
CA VAL A 394 -28.02 40.63 -11.94
C VAL A 394 -27.39 41.46 -13.07
N GLU A 395 -26.81 42.61 -12.76
CA GLU A 395 -26.19 43.47 -13.78
C GLU A 395 -24.93 42.84 -14.39
N THR A 396 -24.11 42.18 -13.57
CA THR A 396 -22.97 41.39 -14.06
C THR A 396 -23.44 40.24 -14.93
N GLY A 397 -24.46 39.49 -14.51
CA GLY A 397 -25.01 38.38 -15.30
C GLY A 397 -25.54 38.85 -16.66
N ARG A 398 -26.26 39.97 -16.71
CA ARG A 398 -26.74 40.58 -17.96
C ARG A 398 -25.59 41.01 -18.88
N LEU A 399 -24.57 41.66 -18.33
CA LEU A 399 -23.36 42.04 -19.07
C LEU A 399 -22.71 40.80 -19.69
N LEU A 400 -22.45 39.76 -18.90
CA LEU A 400 -21.79 38.55 -19.38
C LEU A 400 -22.65 37.80 -20.42
N ALA A 401 -23.98 37.79 -20.27
CA ALA A 401 -24.90 37.24 -21.27
C ALA A 401 -24.82 37.97 -22.61
N GLN A 402 -24.72 39.31 -22.57
CA GLN A 402 -24.54 40.12 -23.77
C GLN A 402 -23.18 39.84 -24.43
N VAL A 403 -22.11 39.80 -23.62
CA VAL A 403 -20.75 39.52 -24.12
C VAL A 403 -20.68 38.15 -24.78
N ALA A 404 -21.29 37.13 -24.19
CA ALA A 404 -21.34 35.79 -24.78
C ALA A 404 -21.94 35.82 -26.20
N ARG A 405 -23.02 36.58 -26.43
CA ARG A 405 -23.63 36.74 -27.76
C ARG A 405 -22.73 37.51 -28.74
N VAL A 406 -22.01 38.53 -28.27
CA VAL A 406 -21.11 39.33 -29.12
C VAL A 406 -19.88 38.53 -29.55
N VAL A 407 -19.36 37.67 -28.67
CA VAL A 407 -18.21 36.80 -28.98
C VAL A 407 -18.64 35.62 -29.85
N ASP A 408 -19.85 35.08 -29.66
CA ASP A 408 -20.39 33.94 -30.41
C ASP A 408 -20.96 34.34 -31.78
N ARG A 409 -20.09 34.78 -32.69
CA ARG A 409 -20.43 35.21 -34.06
C ARG A 409 -19.40 34.72 -35.09
N GLY A 410 -19.71 34.92 -36.38
CA GLY A 410 -18.80 34.65 -37.50
C GLY A 410 -18.14 33.27 -37.46
N ILE A 411 -16.85 33.21 -37.80
CA ILE A 411 -16.06 31.97 -37.80
C ILE A 411 -16.09 31.24 -36.45
N VAL A 412 -16.16 32.00 -35.36
CA VAL A 412 -16.18 31.42 -34.02
C VAL A 412 -17.48 30.61 -33.88
N LEU A 413 -18.64 31.18 -34.24
CA LEU A 413 -19.93 30.47 -34.20
C LEU A 413 -19.94 29.25 -35.14
N GLU A 414 -19.43 29.41 -36.36
CA GLU A 414 -19.35 28.33 -37.36
C GLU A 414 -18.52 27.14 -36.85
N SER A 415 -17.45 27.39 -36.10
CA SER A 415 -16.62 26.33 -35.51
C SER A 415 -17.34 25.42 -34.51
N ALA A 416 -18.51 25.83 -34.00
CA ALA A 416 -19.32 25.00 -33.10
C ALA A 416 -20.26 24.04 -33.85
N LEU A 417 -20.44 24.22 -35.16
CA LEU A 417 -21.31 23.40 -36.02
C LEU A 417 -20.56 22.28 -36.74
N ILE A 418 -19.23 22.26 -36.58
CA ILE A 418 -18.29 21.28 -37.15
C ILE A 418 -17.82 20.38 -36.00
#